data_AF-A0A4Y1RSU3-F1
#
_entry.id   AF-A0A4Y1RSU3-F1
#
_cell.length_a   1.000
_cell.length_b   1.000
_cell.length_c   1.000
_cell.angle_alpha   90.00
_cell.angle_beta   90.00
_cell.angle_gamma   90.00
#
_symmetry.space_group_name_H-M   'P 1'
#
loop_
_entity.id
_entity.type
_entity.pdbx_description
1 polymer ?
#
loop_
_entity_poly.entity_id
_entity_poly.type
_entity_poly.pdbx_seq_one_letter_code
_entity_poly.pdbx_strand_id
1 'polypeptide(L)'
;MMEGISLCEAWVQVSHCPVTGNEIKFSHMWKKIHQAFCERAIGSTRTEMALSSRWKVLNKELAKGRNAVAKAMDNHRSGENLSSEIM
;
A
#
# COMPACT_ATOMS: atom_id res chain seq x y z
N MET A 1 15.03 6.87 8.68
CA MET A 1 14.08 6.35 7.67
C MET A 1 12.74 7.04 7.85
N MET A 2 12.01 7.39 6.79
CA MET A 2 10.69 8.02 6.92
C MET A 2 9.66 7.01 7.43
N GLU A 3 8.91 7.36 8.48
CA GLU A 3 7.91 6.50 9.13
C GLU A 3 6.94 5.83 8.14
N GLY A 4 6.47 6.58 7.14
CA GLY A 4 5.56 6.05 6.11
C GLY A 4 6.18 4.93 5.27
N ILE A 5 7.47 5.03 4.94
CA ILE A 5 8.19 4.00 4.19
C ILE A 5 8.33 2.75 5.04
N SER A 6 8.79 2.89 6.29
CA SER A 6 8.94 1.76 7.21
C SER A 6 7.62 1.03 7.44
N LEU A 7 6.50 1.76 7.51
CA LEU A 7 5.17 1.18 7.65
C LEU A 7 4.72 0.43 6.39
N CYS A 8 5.00 0.96 5.18
CA CYS A 8 4.75 0.25 3.94
C CYS A 8 5.54 -1.05 3.83
N GLU A 9 6.83 -1.02 4.18
CA GLU A 9 7.70 -2.19 4.11
C GLU A 9 7.25 -3.28 5.09
N ALA A 10 6.91 -2.90 6.34
CA ALA A 10 6.37 -3.82 7.32
C ALA A 10 5.03 -4.42 6.87
N TRP A 11 4.16 -3.62 6.25
CA TRP A 11 2.90 -4.11 5.66
C TRP A 11 3.16 -5.16 4.59
N VAL A 12 4.01 -4.86 3.61
CA VAL A 12 4.36 -5.76 2.49
C VAL A 12 4.95 -7.07 2.99
N GLN A 13 5.86 -7.01 3.96
CA GLN A 13 6.49 -8.19 4.56
C GLN A 13 5.45 -9.13 5.19
N VAL A 14 4.46 -8.59 5.91
CA VAL A 14 3.43 -9.39 6.58
C VAL A 14 2.36 -9.87 5.61
N SER A 15 1.90 -9.02 4.68
CA SER A 15 0.81 -9.34 3.76
C SER A 15 1.20 -10.34 2.68
N HIS A 16 2.46 -10.36 2.24
CA HIS A 16 2.95 -11.31 1.24
C HIS A 16 3.49 -12.61 1.85
N CYS A 17 3.44 -12.79 3.18
CA CYS A 17 3.90 -14.02 3.80
C CYS A 17 2.93 -15.19 3.48
N PRO A 18 3.39 -16.24 2.74
CA PRO A 18 2.54 -17.31 2.22
C PRO A 18 1.82 -18.14 3.31
N VAL A 19 2.37 -18.14 4.53
CA VAL A 19 1.88 -18.90 5.68
C VAL A 19 0.73 -18.16 6.39
N THR A 20 0.64 -16.83 6.22
CA THR A 20 -0.19 -15.98 7.08
C THR A 20 -1.19 -15.09 6.36
N GLY A 21 -1.11 -14.98 5.03
CA GLY A 21 -1.96 -14.06 4.25
C GLY A 21 -3.45 -14.42 4.21
N ASN A 22 -3.80 -15.72 4.28
CA ASN A 22 -5.18 -16.16 4.01
C ASN A 22 -6.07 -16.38 5.25
N GLU A 23 -5.51 -16.48 6.47
CA GLU A 23 -6.29 -16.84 7.68
C GLU A 23 -6.02 -15.97 8.92
N ILE A 24 -5.15 -14.95 8.82
CA ILE A 24 -4.87 -14.10 9.98
C ILE A 24 -6.05 -13.16 10.27
N LYS A 25 -6.56 -13.23 11.51
CA LYS A 25 -7.45 -12.20 12.05
C LYS A 25 -6.77 -10.84 12.00
N PHE A 26 -7.53 -9.81 11.60
CA PHE A 26 -7.02 -8.45 11.42
C PHE A 26 -6.20 -7.91 12.62
N SER A 27 -6.60 -8.23 13.85
CA SER A 27 -5.87 -7.88 15.08
C SER A 27 -4.51 -8.59 15.21
N HIS A 28 -4.38 -9.83 14.75
CA HIS A 28 -3.09 -10.52 14.71
C HIS A 28 -2.19 -10.00 13.59
N MET A 29 -2.77 -9.51 12.49
CA MET A 29 -2.01 -8.91 11.39
C MET A 29 -1.28 -7.67 11.88
N TRP A 30 -1.99 -6.81 12.62
CA TRP A 30 -1.43 -5.56 13.14
C TRP A 30 -0.33 -5.77 14.17
N LYS A 31 -0.43 -6.80 15.02
CA LYS A 31 0.67 -7.20 15.91
C LYS A 31 1.95 -7.52 15.14
N LYS A 32 1.85 -8.28 14.04
CA LYS A 32 3.00 -8.64 13.20
C LYS A 32 3.58 -7.43 12.47
N ILE A 33 2.71 -6.55 11.96
CA ILE A 33 3.14 -5.31 11.30
C ILE A 33 3.85 -4.39 12.29
N HIS A 34 3.31 -4.24 13.50
CA HIS A 34 3.93 -3.44 14.57
C HIS A 34 5.30 -4.00 14.95
N GLN A 35 5.43 -5.32 15.10
CA GLN A 35 6.72 -5.96 15.36
C GLN A 35 7.74 -5.69 14.24
N ALA A 36 7.39 -5.97 12.99
CA ALA A 36 8.27 -5.75 11.84
C ALA A 36 8.65 -4.26 11.67
N PHE A 37 7.73 -3.36 12.03
CA PHE A 37 8.00 -1.92 12.06
C PHE A 37 9.01 -1.56 13.15
N CYS A 38 8.83 -2.05 14.38
CA CYS A 38 9.73 -1.76 15.50
C CYS A 38 11.15 -2.31 15.30
N GLU A 39 11.29 -3.47 14.64
CA GLU A 39 12.60 -4.03 14.26
C GLU A 39 13.37 -3.09 13.32
N ARG A 40 12.67 -2.32 12.48
CA ARG A 40 13.26 -1.38 11.52
C ARG A 40 13.41 0.04 12.07
N ALA A 41 12.45 0.48 12.87
CA ALA A 41 12.39 1.80 13.47
C ALA A 41 12.82 1.75 14.95
N ILE A 42 14.11 1.44 15.18
CA ILE A 42 14.68 1.33 16.51
C ILE A 42 14.44 2.63 17.30
N GLY A 43 13.89 2.50 18.52
CA GLY A 43 13.56 3.64 19.38
C GLY A 43 12.19 4.27 19.11
N SER A 44 11.40 3.74 18.17
CA SER A 44 10.02 4.19 17.96
C SER A 44 9.13 3.90 19.17
N THR A 45 8.33 4.90 19.57
CA THR A 45 7.30 4.81 20.61
C THR A 45 5.89 4.55 20.05
N ARG A 46 5.77 4.30 18.73
CA ARG A 46 4.49 4.06 18.08
C ARG A 46 3.82 2.79 18.60
N THR A 47 2.52 2.90 18.88
CA THR A 47 1.66 1.77 19.23
C THR A 47 1.02 1.16 17.98
N GLU A 48 0.54 -0.07 18.10
CA GLU A 48 -0.24 -0.75 17.06
C GLU A 48 -1.44 0.11 16.57
N MET A 49 -2.15 0.74 17.51
CA MET A 49 -3.26 1.65 17.20
C MET A 49 -2.81 2.89 16.41
N ALA A 50 -1.67 3.48 16.77
CA ALA A 50 -1.14 4.64 16.06
C ALA A 50 -0.74 4.27 14.63
N LEU A 51 -0.11 3.11 14.43
CA LEU A 51 0.29 2.63 13.11
C LEU A 51 -0.92 2.27 12.23
N SER A 52 -1.93 1.60 12.79
CA SER A 52 -3.15 1.25 12.04
C SER A 52 -3.94 2.48 11.60
N SER A 53 -4.06 3.49 12.47
CA SER A 53 -4.64 4.78 12.11
C SER A 53 -3.85 5.49 11.01
N ARG A 54 -2.52 5.52 11.13
CA ARG A 54 -1.61 6.09 10.12
C ARG A 54 -1.75 5.38 8.78
N TRP A 55 -1.86 4.06 8.78
CA TRP A 55 -2.04 3.25 7.58
C TRP A 55 -3.34 3.56 6.86
N LYS A 56 -4.44 3.79 7.58
CA LYS A 56 -5.73 4.17 6.97
C LYS A 56 -5.60 5.43 6.12
N VAL A 57 -4.89 6.44 6.63
CA VAL A 57 -4.62 7.68 5.90
C VAL A 57 -3.70 7.41 4.70
N LEU A 58 -2.59 6.70 4.94
CA LEU A 58 -1.61 6.40 3.91
C LEU A 58 -2.21 5.58 2.75
N ASN A 59 -3.00 4.56 3.05
CA ASN A 59 -3.64 3.73 2.03
C ASN A 59 -4.66 4.52 1.18
N LYS A 60 -5.30 5.55 1.74
CA LYS A 60 -6.16 6.46 0.97
C LYS A 60 -5.36 7.26 -0.06
N GLU A 61 -4.20 7.79 0.34
CA GLU A 61 -3.32 8.51 -0.59
C GLU A 61 -2.72 7.58 -1.64
N LEU A 62 -2.30 6.37 -1.25
CA LEU A 62 -1.86 5.34 -2.20
C LEU A 62 -2.97 4.96 -3.20
N ALA A 63 -4.23 4.90 -2.76
CA ALA A 63 -5.36 4.62 -3.63
C ALA A 63 -5.57 5.72 -4.69
N LYS A 64 -5.42 7.00 -4.31
CA LYS A 64 -5.46 8.10 -5.29
C LYS A 64 -4.36 7.95 -6.34
N GLY A 65 -3.15 7.62 -5.90
CA GLY A 65 -2.02 7.33 -6.80
C GLY A 65 -2.32 6.20 -7.78
N ARG A 66 -2.81 5.06 -7.28
CA ARG A 66 -3.24 3.92 -8.12
C ARG A 66 -4.31 4.32 -9.13
N ASN A 67 -5.30 5.10 -8.72
CA ASN A 67 -6.38 5.55 -9.60
C ASN A 67 -5.87 6.51 -10.70
N ALA A 68 -4.95 7.41 -10.36
CA ALA A 68 -4.34 8.32 -11.32
C ALA A 68 -3.51 7.56 -12.36
N VAL A 69 -2.72 6.57 -11.93
CA VAL A 69 -1.96 5.68 -12.82
C VAL A 69 -2.89 4.89 -13.74
N ALA A 70 -3.94 4.28 -13.18
CA ALA A 70 -4.93 3.54 -13.97
C ALA A 70 -5.60 4.43 -15.02
N LYS A 71 -5.98 5.67 -14.66
CA LYS A 71 -6.55 6.64 -15.59
C LYS A 71 -5.55 7.05 -16.68
N ALA A 72 -4.27 7.24 -16.34
CA ALA A 72 -3.25 7.58 -17.31
C ALA A 72 -3.00 6.45 -18.31
N MET A 73 -3.03 5.19 -17.84
CA MET A 73 -2.93 4.01 -18.71
C MET A 73 -4.14 3.86 -19.63
N ASP A 74 -5.35 4.11 -19.12
CA ASP A 74 -6.60 4.07 -19.90
C ASP A 74 -6.67 5.20 -20.95
N ASN A 75 -6.14 6.37 -20.60
CA ASN A 75 -6.08 7.54 -21.48
C ASN A 75 -5.16 7.37 -22.71
N HIS A 76 -4.34 6.33 -22.80
CA HIS A 76 -3.49 6.08 -23.97
C HIS A 76 -4.31 5.78 -25.24
N ARG A 77 -5.64 5.61 -25.14
CA ARG A 77 -6.54 5.32 -26.29
C ARG A 77 -7.43 6.46 -26.76
N SER A 78 -7.59 7.55 -26.01
CA SER A 78 -8.44 8.67 -26.45
C SER A 78 -7.62 9.65 -27.28
N GLY A 79 -7.38 9.29 -28.54
CA GLY A 79 -6.59 10.08 -29.50
C GLY A 79 -6.17 9.31 -30.76
N GLU A 80 -6.23 7.97 -30.74
CA GLU A 80 -6.14 7.16 -31.96
C GLU A 80 -7.52 7.17 -32.64
N ASN A 81 -7.81 8.27 -33.34
CA ASN A 81 -8.88 8.25 -34.31
C ASN A 81 -8.46 7.30 -35.44
N LEU A 82 -9.16 6.16 -35.56
CA LEU A 82 -9.10 5.26 -36.72
C LEU A 82 -9.76 5.95 -37.94
N SER A 83 -9.25 7.13 -38.33
CA SER A 83 -9.79 7.99 -39.39
C SER A 83 -8.76 8.25 -40.49
N SER A 84 -7.75 7.41 -40.63
CA SER A 84 -6.80 7.47 -41.75
C SER A 84 -7.00 6.38 -42.81
N GLU A 85 -8.08 5.60 -42.78
CA GLU A 85 -8.38 4.63 -43.84
C GLU A 85 -9.87 4.66 -44.22
N ILE A 86 -10.28 5.72 -44.92
CA ILE A 86 -11.26 5.59 -46.00
C ILE A 86 -10.55 6.14 -47.24
N MET A 87 -9.88 5.24 -47.96
CA MET A 87 -9.44 5.46 -49.34
C MET A 87 -10.49 4.89 -50.29
#